data_AF-A0A8D2LCQ7-F1
#
_entry.id   AF-A0A8D2LCQ7-F1
#
_cell.length_a   1.000
_cell.length_b   1.000
_cell.length_c   1.000
_cell.angle_alpha   90.00
_cell.angle_beta   90.00
_cell.angle_gamma   90.00
#
_symmetry.space_group_name_H-M   'P 1'
#
loop_
_entity.id
_entity.type
_entity.pdbx_description
1 polymer ?
#
loop_
_entity_poly.entity_id
_entity_poly.type
_entity_poly.pdbx_seq_one_letter_code
_entity_poly.pdbx_strand_id
1 'polypeptide(L)'
;MHPVGGRQRWSNLRSLHCSNQSSRHNTEHFRAAMTGLARACALFSSEAPGRTRAAAGNLGRLACREASPPRGGAAALRPTEPLLKRSCATWPGSALGAFPSAPSSPCGAAMLAARAASWRLPRLSSALLSPRGALAAPAAAAFHGSAQRLRGAKVAVVLSGCGVYDGTEIHEASAILVHLSRGGASVQMYAPNISQMHVIDHSKGEPIERETRNVLVESARIARGKVVDLAKLTAKDHDAVIFPGGFGAAKNLSTFAVDGKDCKVDKEVERVLKEFHKSGKPIGLCCISPVLAAKVLPGTEVTVGHEEEQGGKWPYAGTAGAIKALGGKHLIREVTEAHVDTNHKVVTTPAFMCETELHHIFDGIGAMVQNVLKLAGK
;
A
#
# COMPACT_ATOMS: atom_id res chain seq x y z
N MET A 1 56.70 -22.03 -9.20
CA MET A 1 57.00 -23.11 -8.25
C MET A 1 58.09 -22.64 -7.30
N HIS A 2 57.74 -22.42 -6.03
CA HIS A 2 58.65 -22.44 -4.88
C HIS A 2 57.78 -22.59 -3.62
N PRO A 3 58.03 -23.60 -2.75
CA PRO A 3 57.27 -23.79 -1.53
C PRO A 3 58.06 -23.30 -0.31
N VAL A 4 57.35 -22.78 0.70
CA VAL A 4 57.85 -22.75 2.08
C VAL A 4 56.72 -23.25 2.97
N GLY A 5 56.96 -24.39 3.60
CA GLY A 5 56.13 -24.93 4.67
C GLY A 5 56.71 -24.61 6.04
N GLY A 6 55.85 -24.54 7.06
CA GLY A 6 56.26 -24.44 8.45
C GLY A 6 55.06 -24.39 9.40
N ARG A 7 54.61 -25.57 9.86
CA ARG A 7 53.61 -25.75 10.93
C ARG A 7 54.24 -25.48 12.31
N GLN A 8 53.46 -24.92 13.24
CA GLN A 8 53.42 -25.38 14.65
C GLN A 8 52.01 -25.20 15.26
N ARG A 9 51.73 -26.02 16.29
CA ARG A 9 50.43 -26.48 16.81
C ARG A 9 49.82 -25.61 17.94
N TRP A 10 48.48 -25.51 17.89
CA TRP A 10 47.43 -25.69 18.92
C TRP A 10 47.72 -25.58 20.44
N SER A 11 47.00 -24.65 21.10
CA SER A 11 46.17 -24.75 22.34
C SER A 11 45.89 -23.30 22.81
N ASN A 12 44.74 -22.82 23.30
CA ASN A 12 43.60 -23.37 24.04
C ASN A 12 42.32 -22.51 23.79
N LEU A 13 41.15 -23.13 23.97
CA LEU A 13 39.85 -22.47 24.11
C LEU A 13 39.78 -21.63 25.41
N ARG A 14 39.16 -20.44 25.33
CA ARG A 14 38.08 -19.89 26.20
C ARG A 14 38.06 -18.35 26.16
N SER A 15 37.10 -17.77 25.45
CA SER A 15 36.13 -16.80 26.00
C SER A 15 35.30 -16.18 24.85
N LEU A 16 34.28 -16.92 24.41
CA LEU A 16 33.05 -16.31 23.91
C LEU A 16 32.32 -15.76 25.13
N HIS A 17 32.08 -14.44 25.21
CA HIS A 17 30.91 -13.77 25.82
C HIS A 17 31.18 -12.26 25.96
N CYS A 18 31.05 -11.49 24.87
CA CYS A 18 30.63 -10.07 24.92
C CYS A 18 30.56 -9.46 23.51
N SER A 19 29.58 -9.84 22.70
CA SER A 19 29.23 -9.07 21.47
C SER A 19 27.87 -9.44 20.87
N ASN A 20 27.00 -10.17 21.58
CA ASN A 20 25.70 -10.62 21.06
C ASN A 20 24.48 -10.01 21.77
N GLN A 21 24.68 -8.96 22.58
CA GLN A 21 23.59 -8.21 23.22
C GLN A 21 23.16 -6.98 22.41
N SER A 22 24.08 -6.33 21.68
CA SER A 22 23.78 -5.15 20.85
C SER A 22 23.01 -5.50 19.55
N SER A 23 23.29 -6.66 18.93
CA SER A 23 22.59 -7.10 17.73
C SER A 23 21.18 -7.62 18.02
N ARG A 24 20.97 -8.29 19.16
CA ARG A 24 19.66 -8.79 19.58
C ARG A 24 18.69 -7.67 19.99
N HIS A 25 19.20 -6.60 20.60
CA HIS A 25 18.39 -5.43 20.94
C HIS A 25 17.83 -4.71 19.70
N ASN A 26 18.57 -4.59 18.59
CA ASN A 26 18.05 -3.96 17.36
C ASN A 26 17.01 -4.83 16.63
N THR A 27 17.16 -6.15 16.63
CA THR A 27 16.17 -7.07 16.02
C THR A 27 14.85 -7.14 16.78
N GLU A 28 14.86 -7.04 18.12
CA GLU A 28 13.62 -7.00 18.91
C GLU A 28 12.90 -5.65 18.76
N HIS A 29 13.64 -4.54 18.67
CA HIS A 29 13.05 -3.22 18.35
C HIS A 29 12.41 -3.18 16.96
N PHE A 30 12.97 -3.86 15.96
CA PHE A 30 12.40 -3.87 14.60
C PHE A 30 11.20 -4.82 14.47
N ARG A 31 11.24 -6.00 15.09
CA ARG A 31 10.05 -6.86 15.20
C ARG A 31 8.97 -6.13 15.99
N ALA A 32 9.32 -5.40 17.05
CA ALA A 32 8.43 -4.52 17.78
C ALA A 32 8.05 -3.23 17.03
N ALA A 33 8.66 -2.89 15.88
CA ALA A 33 8.25 -1.78 15.01
C ALA A 33 7.30 -2.25 13.90
N MET A 34 7.48 -3.47 13.37
CA MET A 34 6.52 -4.10 12.46
C MET A 34 5.27 -4.59 13.22
N THR A 35 5.45 -5.19 14.39
CA THR A 35 4.37 -5.46 15.36
C THR A 35 3.94 -4.18 16.06
N GLY A 36 4.79 -3.15 16.09
CA GLY A 36 4.53 -1.83 16.66
C GLY A 36 3.73 -0.93 15.75
N LEU A 37 3.77 -1.14 14.44
CA LEU A 37 2.85 -0.46 13.53
C LEU A 37 1.43 -1.04 13.69
N ALA A 38 1.34 -2.36 13.88
CA ALA A 38 0.10 -3.04 14.27
C ALA A 38 -0.36 -2.65 15.69
N ARG A 39 0.55 -2.56 16.67
CA ARG A 39 0.24 -2.16 18.06
C ARG A 39 0.06 -0.65 18.27
N ALA A 40 0.72 0.22 17.51
CA ALA A 40 0.50 1.66 17.53
C ALA A 40 -0.82 2.00 16.82
N CYS A 41 -1.30 1.16 15.91
CA CYS A 41 -2.70 1.22 15.50
C CYS A 41 -3.66 0.82 16.65
N ALA A 42 -3.33 -0.21 17.43
CA ALA A 42 -4.20 -0.73 18.50
C ALA A 42 -4.18 0.09 19.83
N LEU A 43 -3.06 0.69 20.21
CA LEU A 43 -2.89 1.44 21.47
C LEU A 43 -3.55 2.82 21.45
N PHE A 44 -3.82 3.38 20.27
CA PHE A 44 -4.55 4.65 20.13
C PHE A 44 -6.07 4.52 20.40
N SER A 45 -6.59 3.30 20.53
CA SER A 45 -8.00 3.05 20.86
C SER A 45 -8.29 2.97 22.37
N SER A 46 -7.27 3.00 23.26
CA SER A 46 -7.48 2.81 24.71
C SER A 46 -7.43 4.07 25.58
N GLU A 47 -7.24 5.26 25.02
CA GLU A 47 -7.31 6.52 25.78
C GLU A 47 -8.45 7.43 25.28
N ALA A 48 -9.66 7.15 25.76
CA ALA A 48 -10.77 8.11 25.74
C ALA A 48 -11.32 8.26 27.17
N PRO A 49 -11.25 9.45 27.80
CA PRO A 49 -11.90 9.69 29.09
C PRO A 49 -13.42 9.82 28.91
N GLY A 50 -14.13 9.20 29.84
CA GLY A 50 -15.56 8.92 29.74
C GLY A 50 -16.52 10.12 29.84
N ARG A 51 -17.66 9.93 29.17
CA ARG A 51 -19.05 10.30 29.52
C ARG A 51 -19.29 11.64 30.23
N THR A 52 -19.74 12.63 29.47
CA THR A 52 -20.68 13.66 29.95
C THR A 52 -22.11 13.29 29.57
N ARG A 53 -22.98 13.11 30.58
CA ARG A 53 -24.44 12.96 30.42
C ARG A 53 -25.09 14.33 30.21
N ALA A 54 -26.18 14.29 29.44
CA ALA A 54 -27.02 15.40 29.00
C ALA A 54 -27.59 16.28 30.13
N ALA A 55 -27.76 17.56 29.79
CA ALA A 55 -28.54 18.53 30.54
C ALA A 55 -30.01 18.51 30.11
N ALA A 56 -30.93 18.45 31.07
CA ALA A 56 -32.29 18.97 30.95
C ALA A 56 -32.90 19.22 32.34
N GLY A 57 -33.21 20.50 32.63
CA GLY A 57 -34.49 20.90 33.22
C GLY A 57 -34.75 20.80 34.73
N ASN A 58 -34.80 21.98 35.35
CA ASN A 58 -35.77 22.44 36.38
C ASN A 58 -35.58 22.20 37.89
N LEU A 59 -35.51 23.36 38.57
CA LEU A 59 -36.19 23.79 39.81
C LEU A 59 -36.07 22.95 41.09
N GLY A 60 -35.52 23.57 42.15
CA GLY A 60 -35.85 23.18 43.53
C GLY A 60 -34.82 23.59 44.57
N ARG A 61 -35.21 24.50 45.46
CA ARG A 61 -34.45 25.08 46.57
C ARG A 61 -33.96 24.06 47.63
N LEU A 62 -33.03 24.57 48.44
CA LEU A 62 -32.89 24.44 49.92
C LEU A 62 -31.84 23.47 50.50
N ALA A 63 -30.93 24.14 51.23
CA ALA A 63 -30.50 23.87 52.61
C ALA A 63 -29.18 23.13 52.86
N CYS A 64 -28.34 23.86 53.60
CA CYS A 64 -27.11 23.49 54.29
C CYS A 64 -27.25 22.27 55.21
N ARG A 65 -26.16 21.52 55.43
CA ARG A 65 -25.41 21.52 56.71
C ARG A 65 -24.20 20.58 56.72
N GLU A 66 -23.26 20.98 57.57
CA GLU A 66 -21.97 20.42 57.94
C GLU A 66 -22.03 18.98 58.49
N ALA A 67 -20.90 18.25 58.42
CA ALA A 67 -20.11 17.84 59.60
C ALA A 67 -19.08 16.74 59.25
N SER A 68 -17.86 16.92 59.72
CA SER A 68 -16.75 15.95 59.68
C SER A 68 -16.72 15.07 60.97
N PRO A 69 -15.66 14.26 61.23
CA PRO A 69 -15.70 12.81 61.51
C PRO A 69 -15.58 12.47 63.03
N PRO A 70 -15.37 11.20 63.51
CA PRO A 70 -14.01 10.61 63.57
C PRO A 70 -13.87 9.05 63.66
N ARG A 71 -12.62 8.59 63.41
CA ARG A 71 -11.78 7.52 64.01
C ARG A 71 -12.36 6.21 64.61
N GLY A 72 -11.73 5.09 64.22
CA GLY A 72 -11.05 4.18 65.17
C GLY A 72 -11.38 2.67 65.09
N GLY A 73 -10.36 1.81 65.16
CA GLY A 73 -10.46 0.45 65.73
C GLY A 73 -10.04 -0.73 64.85
N ALA A 74 -9.06 -1.50 65.32
CA ALA A 74 -8.35 -2.60 64.65
C ALA A 74 -8.97 -4.00 64.85
N ALA A 75 -8.67 -4.97 63.96
CA ALA A 75 -8.33 -6.37 64.31
C ALA A 75 -8.00 -7.21 63.05
N ALA A 76 -7.03 -8.11 63.21
CA ALA A 76 -6.47 -9.02 62.21
C ALA A 76 -7.33 -10.27 61.95
N LEU A 77 -7.16 -10.94 60.79
CA LEU A 77 -6.93 -12.40 60.65
C LEU A 77 -6.79 -12.83 59.16
N ARG A 78 -5.60 -13.38 58.87
CA ARG A 78 -5.10 -14.35 57.86
C ARG A 78 -5.70 -14.50 56.44
N PRO A 79 -4.83 -14.72 55.42
CA PRO A 79 -5.22 -15.05 54.04
C PRO A 79 -5.29 -16.57 53.80
N THR A 80 -6.17 -16.99 52.87
CA THR A 80 -6.23 -18.34 52.31
C THR A 80 -5.81 -18.33 50.83
N GLU A 81 -4.79 -19.11 50.49
CA GLU A 81 -4.42 -19.52 49.13
C GLU A 81 -5.51 -20.38 48.47
N PRO A 82 -5.44 -20.57 47.13
CA PRO A 82 -5.75 -21.86 46.55
C PRO A 82 -4.59 -22.49 45.78
N LEU A 83 -4.44 -23.78 46.04
CA LEU A 83 -3.46 -24.75 45.58
C LEU A 83 -3.59 -25.14 44.10
N LEU A 84 -2.43 -25.38 43.49
CA LEU A 84 -2.19 -26.29 42.37
C LEU A 84 -2.75 -27.69 42.65
N LYS A 85 -3.44 -28.30 41.66
CA LYS A 85 -3.35 -29.75 41.40
C LYS A 85 -3.39 -30.05 39.90
N ARG A 86 -2.29 -30.64 39.42
CA ARG A 86 -2.23 -31.50 38.23
C ARG A 86 -2.89 -32.83 38.57
N SER A 87 -3.59 -33.44 37.61
CA SER A 87 -3.66 -34.90 37.51
C SER A 87 -3.69 -35.33 36.06
N CYS A 88 -2.86 -36.33 35.79
CA CYS A 88 -2.72 -37.09 34.56
C CYS A 88 -3.79 -38.19 34.53
N ALA A 89 -4.29 -38.55 33.35
CA ALA A 89 -4.93 -39.83 33.09
C ALA A 89 -4.69 -40.23 31.62
N THR A 90 -4.55 -41.52 31.42
CA THR A 90 -3.79 -42.22 30.39
C THR A 90 -4.68 -43.07 29.46
N TRP A 91 -4.34 -43.07 28.16
CA TRP A 91 -4.38 -44.18 27.16
C TRP A 91 -5.73 -44.69 26.60
N PRO A 92 -5.77 -45.42 25.44
CA PRO A 92 -4.69 -45.84 24.49
C PRO A 92 -4.88 -45.26 23.05
N GLY A 93 -3.87 -45.14 22.16
CA GLY A 93 -3.13 -46.20 21.44
C GLY A 93 -4.05 -46.85 20.39
N SER A 94 -3.83 -46.93 19.07
CA SER A 94 -2.69 -46.77 18.15
C SER A 94 -3.19 -47.12 16.72
N ALA A 95 -2.62 -46.51 15.67
CA ALA A 95 -2.37 -47.07 14.31
C ALA A 95 -2.19 -45.90 13.31
N LEU A 96 -0.97 -45.52 12.95
CA LEU A 96 -0.25 -45.95 11.73
C LEU A 96 -1.10 -45.80 10.45
N GLY A 97 -0.88 -44.70 9.74
CA GLY A 97 -1.37 -44.46 8.38
C GLY A 97 -0.32 -43.67 7.60
N ALA A 98 0.28 -44.34 6.62
CA ALA A 98 1.42 -43.90 5.84
C ALA A 98 1.12 -42.75 4.87
N PHE A 99 2.16 -41.95 4.62
CA PHE A 99 2.30 -41.04 3.48
C PHE A 99 2.11 -41.77 2.14
N PRO A 100 1.46 -41.15 1.14
CA PRO A 100 1.76 -41.40 -0.25
C PRO A 100 2.66 -40.28 -0.81
N SER A 101 3.87 -40.69 -1.18
CA SER A 101 4.78 -40.01 -2.08
C SER A 101 4.15 -39.78 -3.45
N ALA A 102 4.22 -38.55 -3.96
CA ALA A 102 3.85 -38.20 -5.32
C ALA A 102 4.85 -38.75 -6.34
N PRO A 103 4.41 -39.27 -7.51
CA PRO A 103 5.31 -39.80 -8.52
C PRO A 103 5.86 -38.69 -9.42
N SER A 104 7.18 -38.75 -9.60
CA SER A 104 7.91 -38.11 -10.70
C SER A 104 7.52 -38.71 -12.05
N SER A 105 7.33 -37.87 -13.07
CA SER A 105 7.41 -38.27 -14.48
C SER A 105 8.21 -37.24 -15.27
N PRO A 106 9.20 -37.66 -16.06
CA PRO A 106 9.91 -36.80 -17.01
C PRO A 106 9.27 -36.96 -18.39
N CYS A 107 9.00 -35.85 -19.10
CA CYS A 107 8.75 -35.94 -20.53
C CYS A 107 8.98 -34.60 -21.23
N GLY A 108 9.96 -34.61 -22.15
CA GLY A 108 9.79 -34.04 -23.48
C GLY A 108 9.88 -32.52 -23.62
N ALA A 109 11.09 -32.03 -23.89
CA ALA A 109 11.26 -30.83 -24.68
C ALA A 109 10.64 -31.02 -26.07
N ALA A 110 9.68 -30.18 -26.44
CA ALA A 110 9.20 -30.03 -27.81
C ALA A 110 9.30 -28.55 -28.20
N MET A 111 10.36 -28.23 -28.93
CA MET A 111 10.48 -26.98 -29.70
C MET A 111 9.38 -26.94 -30.75
N LEU A 112 8.47 -25.97 -30.65
CA LEU A 112 7.59 -25.59 -31.75
C LEU A 112 8.30 -24.56 -32.64
N ALA A 113 8.82 -25.05 -33.75
CA ALA A 113 9.30 -24.24 -34.87
C ALA A 113 8.09 -23.55 -35.55
N ALA A 114 8.03 -22.22 -35.47
CA ALA A 114 7.11 -21.42 -36.26
C ALA A 114 7.55 -21.43 -37.74
N ARG A 115 6.85 -22.19 -38.58
CA ARG A 115 7.01 -22.12 -40.05
C ARG A 115 6.33 -20.85 -40.55
N ALA A 116 7.12 -19.91 -41.05
CA ALA A 116 6.63 -18.75 -41.79
C ALA A 116 6.02 -19.22 -43.14
N ALA A 117 4.70 -19.10 -43.28
CA ALA A 117 4.02 -19.28 -44.54
C ALA A 117 3.97 -17.94 -45.29
N SER A 118 4.87 -17.77 -46.26
CA SER A 118 4.86 -16.66 -47.21
C SER A 118 3.67 -16.82 -48.16
N TRP A 119 2.67 -15.96 -48.06
CA TRP A 119 1.61 -15.87 -49.07
C TRP A 119 2.07 -14.96 -50.21
N ARG A 120 2.29 -15.58 -51.37
CA ARG A 120 2.58 -14.89 -52.64
C ARG A 120 1.28 -14.28 -53.17
N LEU A 121 1.27 -12.97 -53.38
CA LEU A 121 0.23 -12.25 -54.12
C LEU A 121 0.37 -12.53 -55.63
N PRO A 122 -0.71 -12.82 -56.36
CA PRO A 122 -0.70 -12.73 -57.81
C PRO A 122 -0.85 -11.26 -58.24
N ARG A 123 0.08 -10.83 -59.09
CA ARG A 123 -0.06 -9.65 -59.94
C ARG A 123 -1.17 -9.91 -60.97
N LEU A 124 -2.12 -8.99 -61.11
CA LEU A 124 -2.97 -8.94 -62.29
C LEU A 124 -3.02 -7.51 -62.86
N SER A 125 -3.01 -7.52 -64.19
CA SER A 125 -2.58 -6.48 -65.10
C SER A 125 -3.52 -5.28 -65.21
N SER A 126 -2.89 -4.16 -65.55
CA SER A 126 -3.46 -2.97 -66.15
C SER A 126 -4.30 -3.27 -67.39
N ALA A 127 -5.56 -2.83 -67.39
CA ALA A 127 -6.36 -2.64 -68.59
C ALA A 127 -6.85 -1.18 -68.64
N LEU A 128 -6.41 -0.48 -69.68
CA LEU A 128 -6.82 0.85 -70.10
C LEU A 128 -8.21 0.78 -70.73
N LEU A 129 -9.14 1.64 -70.31
CA LEU A 129 -10.24 2.13 -71.15
C LEU A 129 -10.58 3.58 -70.78
N SER A 130 -10.70 4.39 -71.83
CA SER A 130 -10.87 5.84 -71.85
C SER A 130 -12.37 6.22 -71.91
N PRO A 131 -12.75 7.52 -71.94
CA PRO A 131 -13.77 8.07 -71.05
C PRO A 131 -15.09 8.39 -71.75
N ARG A 132 -16.18 8.52 -71.00
CA ARG A 132 -17.35 9.36 -71.34
C ARG A 132 -18.37 9.37 -70.19
N GLY A 133 -18.88 10.56 -69.86
CA GLY A 133 -20.08 10.71 -69.03
C GLY A 133 -19.86 11.59 -67.80
N ALA A 134 -19.85 12.91 -68.02
CA ALA A 134 -19.97 13.90 -66.97
C ALA A 134 -21.40 13.85 -66.39
N LEU A 135 -21.52 13.58 -65.09
CA LEU A 135 -22.63 14.00 -64.25
C LEU A 135 -22.04 14.55 -62.96
N ALA A 136 -22.19 15.87 -62.78
CA ALA A 136 -21.75 16.59 -61.61
C ALA A 136 -22.57 16.13 -60.39
N ALA A 137 -21.96 15.37 -59.50
CA ALA A 137 -22.47 15.14 -58.17
C ALA A 137 -22.27 16.42 -57.32
N PRO A 138 -23.22 16.77 -56.45
CA PRO A 138 -23.05 17.95 -55.60
C PRO A 138 -21.86 17.72 -54.67
N ALA A 139 -21.03 18.75 -54.52
CA ALA A 139 -19.93 18.77 -53.59
C ALA A 139 -20.47 18.61 -52.17
N ALA A 140 -20.53 17.37 -51.69
CA ALA A 140 -20.62 17.09 -50.28
C ALA A 140 -19.36 17.70 -49.66
N ALA A 141 -19.54 18.80 -48.94
CA ALA A 141 -18.51 19.38 -48.10
C ALA A 141 -17.99 18.25 -47.21
N ALA A 142 -16.81 17.73 -47.55
CA ALA A 142 -16.07 16.83 -46.71
C ALA A 142 -15.72 17.64 -45.47
N PHE A 143 -16.60 17.56 -44.46
CA PHE A 143 -16.23 17.83 -43.09
C PHE A 143 -15.01 16.96 -42.82
N HIS A 144 -13.83 17.52 -43.01
CA HIS A 144 -12.64 17.13 -42.27
C HIS A 144 -12.89 17.55 -40.83
N GLY A 145 -13.89 16.92 -40.19
CA GLY A 145 -13.82 16.67 -38.78
C GLY A 145 -12.58 15.82 -38.63
N SER A 146 -11.45 16.45 -38.33
CA SER A 146 -10.38 15.75 -37.68
C SER A 146 -11.07 15.07 -36.51
N ALA A 147 -11.26 13.75 -36.59
CA ALA A 147 -11.52 12.97 -35.41
C ALA A 147 -10.28 13.25 -34.55
N GLN A 148 -10.35 14.29 -33.71
CA GLN A 148 -9.53 14.38 -32.53
C GLN A 148 -9.87 13.09 -31.81
N ARG A 149 -9.07 12.06 -32.09
CA ARG A 149 -9.01 10.84 -31.33
C ARG A 149 -9.00 11.34 -29.90
N LEU A 150 -10.11 11.16 -29.18
CA LEU A 150 -10.27 11.66 -27.82
C LEU A 150 -9.02 11.18 -27.09
N ARG A 151 -8.06 12.08 -26.88
CA ARG A 151 -6.80 11.70 -26.25
C ARG A 151 -7.22 11.40 -24.82
N GLY A 152 -7.20 10.12 -24.46
CA GLY A 152 -7.49 9.67 -23.11
C GLY A 152 -6.58 10.37 -22.11
N ALA A 153 -7.00 10.40 -20.85
CA ALA A 153 -6.29 11.13 -19.80
C ALA A 153 -4.80 10.74 -19.75
N LYS A 154 -3.93 11.72 -19.53
CA LYS A 154 -2.53 11.49 -19.16
C LYS A 154 -2.43 11.36 -17.66
N VAL A 155 -2.10 10.18 -17.15
CA VAL A 155 -2.05 9.92 -15.71
C VAL A 155 -0.63 9.67 -15.27
N ALA A 156 -0.17 10.44 -14.29
CA ALA A 156 1.09 10.18 -13.59
C ALA A 156 0.85 9.10 -12.53
N VAL A 157 1.75 8.11 -12.44
CA VAL A 157 1.74 7.12 -11.35
C VAL A 157 3.04 7.25 -10.58
N VAL A 158 2.96 7.54 -9.28
CA VAL A 158 4.14 7.76 -8.42
C VAL A 158 4.42 6.51 -7.59
N LEU A 159 5.55 5.87 -7.86
CA LEU A 159 6.01 4.64 -7.22
C LEU A 159 7.01 4.94 -6.09
N SER A 160 7.20 3.96 -5.22
CA SER A 160 8.00 4.08 -3.98
C SER A 160 9.02 2.95 -3.81
N GLY A 161 9.28 2.15 -4.85
CA GLY A 161 10.14 0.97 -4.85
C GLY A 161 9.46 -0.20 -5.55
N CYS A 162 9.85 -1.45 -5.25
CA CYS A 162 9.27 -2.65 -5.86
C CYS A 162 9.15 -3.81 -4.86
N GLY A 163 8.08 -3.81 -4.06
CA GLY A 163 7.85 -4.81 -3.01
C GLY A 163 7.00 -4.22 -1.88
N VAL A 164 6.05 -4.98 -1.33
CA VAL A 164 5.10 -4.45 -0.34
C VAL A 164 5.79 -3.91 0.92
N TYR A 165 6.86 -4.54 1.41
CA TYR A 165 7.46 -4.19 2.72
C TYR A 165 8.45 -3.02 2.66
N ASP A 166 8.99 -2.72 1.48
CA ASP A 166 10.03 -1.70 1.29
C ASP A 166 9.82 -0.76 0.10
N GLY A 167 8.73 -0.92 -0.64
CA GLY A 167 8.40 -0.15 -1.83
C GLY A 167 6.90 -0.14 -2.16
N THR A 168 6.60 -0.08 -3.45
CA THR A 168 5.22 -0.15 -3.96
C THR A 168 4.69 -1.58 -3.90
N GLU A 169 3.43 -1.74 -3.48
CA GLU A 169 2.70 -3.00 -3.62
C GLU A 169 2.48 -3.29 -5.12
N ILE A 170 3.02 -4.42 -5.59
CA ILE A 170 3.19 -4.72 -7.01
C ILE A 170 1.85 -5.05 -7.67
N HIS A 171 0.94 -5.71 -6.95
CA HIS A 171 -0.39 -6.05 -7.45
C HIS A 171 -1.28 -4.81 -7.57
N GLU A 172 -1.21 -3.86 -6.64
CA GLU A 172 -1.90 -2.58 -6.69
C GLU A 172 -1.43 -1.77 -7.88
N ALA A 173 -0.11 -1.63 -8.06
CA ALA A 173 0.45 -0.98 -9.23
C ALA A 173 0.00 -1.65 -10.53
N SER A 174 0.03 -2.99 -10.59
CA SER A 174 -0.46 -3.74 -11.74
C SER A 174 -1.95 -3.49 -12.01
N ALA A 175 -2.80 -3.53 -10.98
CA ALA A 175 -4.24 -3.26 -11.09
C ALA A 175 -4.51 -1.84 -11.58
N ILE A 176 -3.83 -0.83 -11.02
CA ILE A 176 -3.91 0.56 -11.46
C ILE A 176 -3.59 0.67 -12.97
N LEU A 177 -2.49 0.07 -13.42
CA LEU A 177 -2.08 0.10 -14.83
C LEU A 177 -3.10 -0.58 -15.74
N VAL A 178 -3.66 -1.73 -15.33
CA VAL A 178 -4.71 -2.43 -16.09
C VAL A 178 -5.96 -1.57 -16.22
N HIS A 179 -6.43 -0.96 -15.13
CA HIS A 179 -7.64 -0.14 -15.15
C HIS A 179 -7.45 1.18 -15.90
N LEU A 180 -6.28 1.82 -15.79
CA LEU A 180 -5.94 2.99 -16.60
C LEU A 180 -5.91 2.65 -18.09
N SER A 181 -5.29 1.52 -18.46
CA SER A 181 -5.27 1.05 -19.85
C SER A 181 -6.67 0.74 -20.37
N ARG A 182 -7.55 0.11 -19.56
CA ARG A 182 -8.95 -0.14 -19.92
C ARG A 182 -9.74 1.16 -20.12
N GLY A 183 -9.43 2.19 -19.33
CA GLY A 183 -9.99 3.54 -19.47
C GLY A 183 -9.40 4.35 -20.62
N GLY A 184 -8.51 3.78 -21.44
CA GLY A 184 -7.87 4.49 -22.56
C GLY A 184 -6.86 5.56 -22.16
N ALA A 185 -6.45 5.60 -20.89
CA ALA A 185 -5.49 6.56 -20.39
C ALA A 185 -4.06 6.22 -20.85
N SER A 186 -3.24 7.25 -21.00
CA SER A 186 -1.80 7.12 -21.18
C SER A 186 -1.09 7.32 -19.84
N VAL A 187 -0.12 6.47 -19.53
CA VAL A 187 0.53 6.45 -18.21
C VAL A 187 2.01 6.79 -18.32
N GLN A 188 2.48 7.66 -17.43
CA GLN A 188 3.90 7.88 -17.16
C GLN A 188 4.18 7.60 -15.69
N MET A 189 5.13 6.71 -15.41
CA MET A 189 5.52 6.37 -14.06
C MET A 189 6.67 7.24 -13.59
N TYR A 190 6.62 7.61 -12.31
CA TYR A 190 7.61 8.44 -11.63
C TYR A 190 8.02 7.79 -10.30
N ALA A 191 9.22 8.08 -9.83
CA ALA A 191 9.67 7.70 -8.49
C ALA A 191 10.77 8.66 -8.00
N PRO A 192 10.87 8.96 -6.70
CA PRO A 192 11.94 9.81 -6.18
C PRO A 192 13.29 9.09 -6.30
N ASN A 193 14.32 9.81 -6.73
CA ASN A 193 15.67 9.29 -6.80
C ASN A 193 16.38 9.35 -5.43
N ILE A 194 15.93 8.52 -4.50
CA ILE A 194 16.41 8.43 -3.12
C ILE A 194 16.72 6.98 -2.73
N SER A 195 17.48 6.77 -1.67
CA SER A 195 17.64 5.45 -1.06
C SER A 195 16.35 5.00 -0.38
N GLN A 196 16.02 3.71 -0.46
CA GLN A 196 14.98 3.12 0.38
C GLN A 196 15.38 3.21 1.85
N MET A 197 14.40 3.37 2.75
CA MET A 197 14.65 3.35 4.19
C MET A 197 15.19 2.00 4.67
N HIS A 198 14.62 0.90 4.15
CA HIS A 198 15.06 -0.47 4.41
C HIS A 198 15.02 -1.29 3.12
N VAL A 199 15.79 -2.38 3.09
CA VAL A 199 15.66 -3.46 2.10
C VAL A 199 15.17 -4.68 2.84
N ILE A 200 14.06 -5.29 2.40
CA ILE A 200 13.42 -6.39 3.13
C ILE A 200 13.49 -7.69 2.32
N ASP A 201 13.95 -8.76 2.97
CA ASP A 201 13.75 -10.12 2.46
C ASP A 201 12.28 -10.48 2.64
N HIS A 202 11.50 -10.38 1.57
CA HIS A 202 10.06 -10.62 1.61
C HIS A 202 9.69 -12.07 1.95
N SER A 203 10.62 -13.03 1.80
CA SER A 203 10.38 -14.43 2.21
C SER A 203 10.44 -14.62 3.72
N LYS A 204 11.14 -13.72 4.43
CA LYS A 204 11.32 -13.74 5.89
C LYS A 204 10.58 -12.63 6.61
N GLY A 205 10.25 -11.54 5.91
CA GLY A 205 9.72 -10.31 6.50
C GLY A 205 10.75 -9.53 7.31
N GLU A 206 12.04 -9.76 7.07
CA GLU A 206 13.14 -9.20 7.86
C GLU A 206 14.05 -8.29 7.02
N PRO A 207 14.63 -7.23 7.61
CA PRO A 207 15.61 -6.41 6.93
C PRO A 207 16.87 -7.19 6.54
N ILE A 208 17.38 -6.87 5.36
CA ILE A 208 18.71 -7.31 4.95
C ILE A 208 19.72 -6.25 5.40
N GLU A 209 20.45 -6.56 6.45
CA GLU A 209 21.47 -5.67 7.02
C GLU A 209 22.54 -5.31 5.98
N ARG A 210 22.92 -4.02 5.94
CA ARG A 210 23.97 -3.47 5.07
C ARG A 210 23.70 -3.54 3.56
N GLU A 211 22.47 -3.86 3.16
CA GLU A 211 22.04 -3.69 1.77
C GLU A 211 21.32 -2.35 1.60
N THR A 212 21.61 -1.66 0.50
CA THR A 212 20.91 -0.44 0.11
C THR A 212 20.38 -0.58 -1.31
N ARG A 213 19.19 -0.06 -1.54
CA ARG A 213 18.56 0.02 -2.86
C ARG A 213 18.01 1.42 -3.08
N ASN A 214 17.92 1.82 -4.34
CA ASN A 214 17.39 3.12 -4.72
C ASN A 214 15.94 2.98 -5.21
N VAL A 215 15.07 3.86 -4.72
CA VAL A 215 13.63 3.84 -4.99
C VAL A 215 13.33 3.95 -6.48
N LEU A 216 13.98 4.86 -7.21
CA LEU A 216 13.79 5.02 -8.65
C LEU A 216 14.28 3.79 -9.43
N VAL A 217 15.45 3.27 -9.08
CA VAL A 217 16.04 2.08 -9.74
C VAL A 217 15.14 0.86 -9.55
N GLU A 218 14.66 0.62 -8.33
CA GLU A 218 13.79 -0.54 -8.08
C GLU A 218 12.40 -0.36 -8.70
N SER A 219 11.85 0.86 -8.69
CA SER A 219 10.59 1.17 -9.37
C SER A 219 10.64 0.93 -10.88
N ALA A 220 11.83 1.01 -11.50
CA ALA A 220 12.02 0.69 -12.92
C ALA A 220 11.65 -0.76 -13.26
N ARG A 221 11.64 -1.68 -12.29
CA ARG A 221 11.19 -3.06 -12.46
C ARG A 221 9.70 -3.11 -12.83
N ILE A 222 8.85 -2.42 -12.05
CA ILE A 222 7.41 -2.28 -12.33
C ILE A 222 7.21 -1.56 -13.67
N ALA A 223 7.96 -0.48 -13.89
CA ALA A 223 7.80 0.35 -15.07
C ALA A 223 8.40 -0.22 -16.37
N ARG A 224 9.04 -1.41 -16.31
CA ARG A 224 9.78 -2.01 -17.44
C ARG A 224 10.78 -1.02 -18.04
N GLY A 225 11.52 -0.31 -17.19
CA GLY A 225 12.50 0.72 -17.55
C GLY A 225 11.92 2.10 -17.86
N LYS A 226 10.59 2.27 -17.95
CA LYS A 226 9.94 3.54 -18.31
C LYS A 226 9.51 4.36 -17.09
N VAL A 227 10.45 4.60 -16.18
CA VAL A 227 10.24 5.44 -14.99
C VAL A 227 11.08 6.71 -15.08
N VAL A 228 10.53 7.82 -14.60
CA VAL A 228 11.19 9.13 -14.60
C VAL A 228 11.37 9.61 -13.16
N ASP A 229 12.41 10.39 -12.90
CA ASP A 229 12.61 11.04 -11.60
C ASP A 229 11.39 11.91 -11.24
N LEU A 230 10.86 11.74 -10.03
CA LEU A 230 9.71 12.50 -9.51
C LEU A 230 9.94 14.03 -9.57
N ALA A 231 11.18 14.48 -9.46
CA ALA A 231 11.53 15.90 -9.57
C ALA A 231 11.13 16.51 -10.93
N LYS A 232 10.94 15.69 -11.97
CA LYS A 232 10.53 16.13 -13.31
C LYS A 232 9.01 16.14 -13.51
N LEU A 233 8.24 15.59 -12.57
CA LEU A 233 6.78 15.58 -12.67
C LEU A 233 6.23 17.00 -12.44
N THR A 234 5.51 17.50 -13.44
CA THR A 234 4.69 18.70 -13.32
C THR A 234 3.21 18.36 -13.54
N ALA A 235 2.33 19.06 -12.84
CA ALA A 235 0.89 18.93 -13.02
C ALA A 235 0.45 19.46 -14.37
N LYS A 236 1.24 20.30 -15.08
CA LYS A 236 0.86 20.84 -16.38
C LYS A 236 0.72 19.76 -17.46
N ASP A 237 1.56 18.73 -17.39
CA ASP A 237 1.68 17.71 -18.45
C ASP A 237 0.74 16.51 -18.28
N HIS A 238 0.04 16.42 -17.15
CA HIS A 238 -0.82 15.29 -16.77
C HIS A 238 -2.20 15.76 -16.35
N ASP A 239 -3.22 14.95 -16.54
CA ASP A 239 -4.61 15.24 -16.15
C ASP A 239 -4.92 14.74 -14.74
N ALA A 240 -4.17 13.76 -14.23
CA ALA A 240 -4.33 13.18 -12.89
C ALA A 240 -3.02 12.60 -12.35
N VAL A 241 -2.96 12.34 -11.04
CA VAL A 241 -1.87 11.61 -10.40
C VAL A 241 -2.42 10.49 -9.52
N ILE A 242 -1.77 9.33 -9.51
CA ILE A 242 -2.14 8.18 -8.66
C ILE A 242 -0.92 7.70 -7.87
N PHE A 243 -1.13 7.41 -6.59
CA PHE A 243 -0.17 6.82 -5.68
C PHE A 243 -0.66 5.42 -5.27
N PRO A 244 0.00 4.34 -5.72
CA PRO A 244 -0.21 3.02 -5.14
C PRO A 244 0.24 2.99 -3.68
N GLY A 245 -0.21 1.97 -2.94
CA GLY A 245 0.23 1.70 -1.59
C GLY A 245 1.53 0.92 -1.51
N GLY A 246 1.58 0.02 -0.52
CA GLY A 246 2.82 -0.60 -0.03
C GLY A 246 3.51 0.27 1.03
N PHE A 247 4.29 -0.39 1.90
CA PHE A 247 4.98 0.28 3.00
C PHE A 247 6.01 1.31 2.51
N GLY A 248 6.46 1.26 1.25
CA GLY A 248 7.25 2.32 0.66
C GLY A 248 6.55 3.69 0.65
N ALA A 249 5.22 3.75 0.58
CA ALA A 249 4.51 5.02 0.74
C ALA A 249 4.66 5.60 2.16
N ALA A 250 4.69 4.74 3.18
CA ALA A 250 4.87 5.12 4.58
C ALA A 250 6.34 5.26 5.02
N LYS A 251 7.29 4.71 4.25
CA LYS A 251 8.74 4.66 4.60
C LYS A 251 9.62 5.52 3.70
N ASN A 252 9.29 5.63 2.40
CA ASN A 252 10.12 6.30 1.40
C ASN A 252 9.48 7.60 0.90
N LEU A 253 8.15 7.60 0.68
CA LEU A 253 7.42 8.82 0.30
C LEU A 253 7.07 9.69 1.52
N SER A 254 7.22 9.13 2.72
CA SER A 254 7.05 9.81 4.00
C SER A 254 7.81 9.05 5.10
N THR A 255 7.83 9.61 6.31
CA THR A 255 8.31 8.94 7.51
C THR A 255 7.20 8.35 8.37
N PHE A 256 5.98 8.19 7.82
CA PHE A 256 4.79 7.76 8.57
C PHE A 256 4.98 6.43 9.34
N ALA A 257 5.70 5.47 8.75
CA ALA A 257 5.95 4.18 9.36
C ALA A 257 6.77 4.24 10.67
N VAL A 258 7.52 5.33 10.88
CA VAL A 258 8.36 5.53 12.06
C VAL A 258 7.80 6.63 12.97
N ASP A 259 7.33 7.72 12.38
CA ASP A 259 6.96 8.95 13.11
C ASP A 259 5.44 9.10 13.32
N GLY A 260 4.61 8.22 12.74
CA GLY A 260 3.15 8.28 12.87
C GLY A 260 2.57 9.64 12.49
N LYS A 261 1.82 10.28 13.40
CA LYS A 261 1.20 11.60 13.17
C LYS A 261 2.21 12.74 12.96
N ASP A 262 3.41 12.60 13.52
CA ASP A 262 4.46 13.62 13.47
C ASP A 262 5.35 13.45 12.23
N CYS A 263 4.95 12.57 11.32
CA CYS A 263 5.67 12.29 10.09
C CYS A 263 5.84 13.51 9.19
N LYS A 264 6.86 13.38 8.33
CA LYS A 264 7.13 14.28 7.23
C LYS A 264 6.88 13.54 5.92
N VAL A 265 6.30 14.25 4.96
CA VAL A 265 6.20 13.76 3.58
C VAL A 265 7.45 14.21 2.83
N ASP A 266 7.94 13.37 1.92
CA ASP A 266 9.05 13.74 1.04
C ASP A 266 8.74 15.05 0.30
N LYS A 267 9.74 15.91 0.11
CA LYS A 267 9.53 17.27 -0.43
C LYS A 267 8.97 17.25 -1.85
N GLU A 268 9.40 16.30 -2.68
CA GLU A 268 8.89 16.19 -4.05
C GLU A 268 7.48 15.62 -4.07
N VAL A 269 7.17 14.68 -3.18
CA VAL A 269 5.81 14.15 -3.01
C VAL A 269 4.86 15.25 -2.52
N GLU A 270 5.25 16.02 -1.51
CA GLU A 270 4.47 17.15 -0.99
C GLU A 270 4.25 18.21 -2.08
N ARG A 271 5.28 18.54 -2.86
CA ARG A 271 5.17 19.46 -4.00
C ARG A 271 4.15 18.95 -5.01
N VAL A 272 4.25 17.69 -5.43
CA VAL A 272 3.35 17.08 -6.42
C VAL A 272 1.91 17.09 -5.93
N LEU A 273 1.64 16.66 -4.69
CA LEU A 273 0.29 16.67 -4.13
C LEU A 273 -0.32 18.08 -4.11
N LYS A 274 0.45 19.08 -3.65
CA LYS A 274 0.00 20.48 -3.65
C LYS A 274 -0.21 21.04 -5.05
N GLU A 275 0.64 20.68 -6.01
CA GLU A 275 0.57 21.17 -7.39
C GLU A 275 -0.66 20.63 -8.12
N PHE A 276 -0.94 19.32 -8.01
CA PHE A 276 -2.13 18.70 -8.59
C PHE A 276 -3.41 19.22 -7.93
N HIS A 277 -3.43 19.32 -6.60
CA HIS A 277 -4.55 19.88 -5.84
C HIS A 277 -4.84 21.34 -6.25
N LYS A 278 -3.81 22.20 -6.26
CA LYS A 278 -3.94 23.61 -6.68
C LYS A 278 -4.41 23.76 -8.14
N SER A 279 -4.05 22.81 -8.99
CA SER A 279 -4.47 22.77 -10.39
C SER A 279 -5.88 22.18 -10.58
N GLY A 280 -6.56 21.78 -9.51
CA GLY A 280 -7.88 21.14 -9.57
C GLY A 280 -7.85 19.82 -10.34
N LYS A 281 -6.73 19.09 -10.31
CA LYS A 281 -6.55 17.80 -10.99
C LYS A 281 -6.70 16.65 -9.99
N PRO A 282 -7.43 15.57 -10.34
CA PRO A 282 -7.71 14.51 -9.40
C PRO A 282 -6.45 13.76 -8.93
N ILE A 283 -6.49 13.37 -7.67
CA ILE A 283 -5.44 12.60 -6.99
C ILE A 283 -6.06 11.28 -6.53
N GLY A 284 -5.53 10.15 -7.01
CA GLY A 284 -5.91 8.81 -6.57
C GLY A 284 -4.90 8.25 -5.57
N LEU A 285 -5.35 7.67 -4.45
CA LEU A 285 -4.47 7.01 -3.48
C LEU A 285 -5.12 5.71 -2.98
N CYS A 286 -4.40 4.59 -2.96
CA CYS A 286 -4.92 3.34 -2.39
C CYS A 286 -4.07 2.79 -1.25
N CYS A 287 -4.69 1.91 -0.44
CA CYS A 287 -4.05 1.25 0.68
C CYS A 287 -3.56 2.25 1.74
N ILE A 288 -2.27 2.27 2.07
CA ILE A 288 -1.71 3.18 3.08
C ILE A 288 -1.39 4.58 2.54
N SER A 289 -1.28 4.75 1.22
CA SER A 289 -0.93 6.05 0.61
C SER A 289 -1.87 7.23 0.91
N PRO A 290 -3.16 7.08 1.28
CA PRO A 290 -4.02 8.17 1.74
C PRO A 290 -3.48 8.99 2.93
N VAL A 291 -2.56 8.45 3.74
CA VAL A 291 -1.89 9.22 4.81
C VAL A 291 -1.13 10.43 4.27
N LEU A 292 -0.63 10.33 3.03
CA LEU A 292 0.07 11.43 2.35
C LEU A 292 -0.88 12.60 2.10
N ALA A 293 -2.08 12.31 1.56
CA ALA A 293 -3.09 13.33 1.31
C ALA A 293 -3.61 13.93 2.62
N ALA A 294 -3.88 13.11 3.64
CA ALA A 294 -4.33 13.58 4.94
C ALA A 294 -3.33 14.55 5.60
N LYS A 295 -2.02 14.27 5.49
CA LYS A 295 -0.96 15.15 6.02
C LYS A 295 -0.81 16.45 5.22
N VAL A 296 -0.84 16.36 3.89
CA VAL A 296 -0.48 17.48 3.00
C VAL A 296 -1.67 18.39 2.67
N LEU A 297 -2.89 17.85 2.68
CA LEU A 297 -4.12 18.53 2.31
C LEU A 297 -5.11 18.45 3.50
N PRO A 298 -4.98 19.35 4.50
CA PRO A 298 -5.84 19.32 5.69
C PRO A 298 -7.32 19.39 5.35
N GLY A 299 -8.14 18.62 6.05
CA GLY A 299 -9.60 18.56 5.84
C GLY A 299 -10.06 17.64 4.71
N THR A 300 -9.13 17.01 3.97
CA THR A 300 -9.44 16.02 2.92
C THR A 300 -10.13 14.80 3.51
N GLU A 301 -11.15 14.32 2.81
CA GLU A 301 -11.82 13.06 3.11
C GLU A 301 -11.12 11.90 2.41
N VAL A 302 -10.79 10.85 3.16
CA VAL A 302 -10.12 9.66 2.63
C VAL A 302 -10.64 8.37 3.28
N THR A 303 -10.48 7.25 2.60
CA THR A 303 -10.67 5.92 3.19
C THR A 303 -9.36 5.13 3.18
N VAL A 304 -9.16 4.38 4.25
CA VAL A 304 -8.15 3.31 4.41
C VAL A 304 -8.83 1.99 4.78
N GLY A 305 -10.16 1.89 4.60
CA GLY A 305 -10.96 0.73 5.02
C GLY A 305 -11.88 1.04 6.19
N HIS A 306 -11.81 0.18 7.21
CA HIS A 306 -12.62 0.27 8.43
C HIS A 306 -11.83 0.80 9.63
N GLU A 307 -12.57 1.26 10.65
CA GLU A 307 -12.00 1.76 11.91
C GLU A 307 -11.80 0.67 12.96
N GLU A 308 -12.43 -0.49 12.79
CA GLU A 308 -12.39 -1.61 13.73
C GLU A 308 -11.85 -2.88 13.07
N GLU A 309 -11.07 -3.64 13.82
CA GLU A 309 -10.66 -4.98 13.40
C GLU A 309 -11.89 -5.90 13.40
N GLN A 310 -12.18 -6.54 12.26
CA GLN A 310 -13.30 -7.47 12.12
C GLN A 310 -12.79 -8.88 11.85
N GLY A 311 -12.44 -9.62 12.91
CA GLY A 311 -12.02 -11.02 12.78
C GLY A 311 -10.81 -11.23 11.85
N GLY A 312 -9.88 -10.28 11.84
CA GLY A 312 -8.69 -10.30 10.97
C GLY A 312 -8.91 -9.74 9.57
N LYS A 313 -10.14 -9.42 9.15
CA LYS A 313 -10.43 -8.81 7.84
C LYS A 313 -9.74 -7.45 7.66
N TRP A 314 -9.62 -6.66 8.73
CA TRP A 314 -9.05 -5.30 8.69
C TRP A 314 -7.86 -5.18 9.66
N PRO A 315 -6.70 -5.78 9.35
CA PRO A 315 -5.57 -5.86 10.28
C PRO A 315 -4.88 -4.50 10.56
N TYR A 316 -5.23 -3.45 9.81
CA TYR A 316 -4.63 -2.11 9.92
C TYR A 316 -5.65 -1.03 10.29
N ALA A 317 -6.76 -1.41 10.94
CA ALA A 317 -7.89 -0.52 11.24
C ALA A 317 -7.50 0.76 12.02
N GLY A 318 -6.49 0.70 12.89
CA GLY A 318 -6.02 1.88 13.62
C GLY A 318 -5.42 2.99 12.73
N THR A 319 -5.15 2.71 11.45
CA THR A 319 -4.76 3.74 10.47
C THR A 319 -5.84 4.82 10.34
N ALA A 320 -7.11 4.47 10.54
CA ALA A 320 -8.22 5.43 10.58
C ALA A 320 -8.01 6.53 11.64
N GLY A 321 -7.54 6.15 12.83
CA GLY A 321 -7.21 7.08 13.91
C GLY A 321 -6.03 7.99 13.52
N ALA A 322 -5.02 7.44 12.86
CA ALA A 322 -3.90 8.22 12.36
C ALA A 322 -4.31 9.24 11.29
N ILE A 323 -5.22 8.89 10.37
CA ILE A 323 -5.79 9.85 9.39
C ILE A 323 -6.43 11.05 10.09
N LYS A 324 -7.24 10.79 11.13
CA LYS A 324 -7.89 11.84 11.93
C LYS A 324 -6.85 12.74 12.62
N ALA A 325 -5.82 12.13 13.21
CA ALA A 325 -4.73 12.87 13.88
C ALA A 325 -3.87 13.70 12.91
N LEU A 326 -3.77 13.28 11.64
CA LEU A 326 -3.08 14.01 10.58
C LEU A 326 -3.88 15.21 10.05
N GLY A 327 -5.14 15.36 10.46
CA GLY A 327 -6.04 16.43 10.01
C GLY A 327 -6.94 16.05 8.84
N GLY A 328 -6.96 14.78 8.43
CA GLY A 328 -7.90 14.24 7.46
C GLY A 328 -9.22 13.79 8.10
N LYS A 329 -10.21 13.50 7.26
CA LYS A 329 -11.48 12.89 7.68
C LYS A 329 -11.53 11.47 7.13
N HIS A 330 -11.51 10.48 8.01
CA HIS A 330 -11.62 9.09 7.58
C HIS A 330 -13.09 8.70 7.36
N LEU A 331 -13.39 8.12 6.19
CA LEU A 331 -14.69 7.52 5.88
C LEU A 331 -14.55 6.02 5.71
N ILE A 332 -15.42 5.26 6.37
CA ILE A 332 -15.47 3.81 6.25
C ILE A 332 -15.92 3.42 4.84
N ARG A 333 -15.19 2.51 4.20
CA ARG A 333 -15.54 1.90 2.91
C ARG A 333 -15.18 0.43 2.90
N GLU A 334 -15.97 -0.35 2.18
CA GLU A 334 -15.61 -1.75 1.89
C GLU A 334 -14.48 -1.83 0.86
N VAL A 335 -13.82 -2.99 0.79
CA VAL A 335 -12.64 -3.22 -0.08
C VAL A 335 -12.92 -3.03 -1.57
N THR A 336 -14.16 -3.30 -2.01
CA THR A 336 -14.60 -3.12 -3.41
C THR A 336 -15.03 -1.69 -3.74
N GLU A 337 -15.02 -0.79 -2.75
CA GLU A 337 -15.49 0.58 -2.89
C GLU A 337 -14.33 1.59 -2.96
N ALA A 338 -14.63 2.76 -3.52
CA ALA A 338 -13.77 3.93 -3.44
C ALA A 338 -14.54 5.10 -2.83
N HIS A 339 -13.86 5.91 -2.02
CA HIS A 339 -14.38 7.20 -1.56
C HIS A 339 -13.92 8.31 -2.50
N VAL A 340 -14.80 9.29 -2.75
CA VAL A 340 -14.52 10.47 -3.57
C VAL A 340 -14.77 11.72 -2.75
N ASP A 341 -13.72 12.45 -2.41
CA ASP A 341 -13.80 13.83 -1.94
C ASP A 341 -13.93 14.75 -3.15
N THR A 342 -15.14 15.22 -3.42
CA THR A 342 -15.42 16.10 -4.57
C THR A 342 -14.83 17.49 -4.40
N ASN A 343 -14.64 17.95 -3.16
CA ASN A 343 -14.12 19.29 -2.87
C ASN A 343 -12.62 19.36 -3.15
N HIS A 344 -11.86 18.34 -2.72
CA HIS A 344 -10.42 18.26 -2.94
C HIS A 344 -10.03 17.46 -4.20
N LYS A 345 -11.01 16.84 -4.88
CA LYS A 345 -10.81 15.88 -5.99
C LYS A 345 -9.87 14.75 -5.63
N VAL A 346 -10.00 14.22 -4.41
CA VAL A 346 -9.21 13.10 -3.91
C VAL A 346 -10.07 11.84 -3.96
N VAL A 347 -9.54 10.77 -4.56
CA VAL A 347 -10.20 9.48 -4.67
C VAL A 347 -9.35 8.44 -3.93
N THR A 348 -9.96 7.68 -3.05
CA THR A 348 -9.23 6.69 -2.23
C THR A 348 -9.95 5.36 -2.15
N THR A 349 -9.20 4.26 -2.00
CA THR A 349 -9.74 2.91 -1.81
C THR A 349 -8.87 2.07 -0.86
N PRO A 350 -9.44 1.13 -0.08
CA PRO A 350 -8.68 0.42 0.94
C PRO A 350 -7.63 -0.56 0.41
N ALA A 351 -7.89 -1.23 -0.73
CA ALA A 351 -7.00 -2.25 -1.30
C ALA A 351 -6.49 -3.29 -0.27
N PHE A 352 -5.18 -3.54 -0.19
CA PHE A 352 -4.58 -4.52 0.74
C PHE A 352 -4.60 -4.12 2.23
N MET A 353 -5.30 -3.04 2.60
CA MET A 353 -5.67 -2.81 4.00
C MET A 353 -6.72 -3.81 4.50
N CYS A 354 -7.31 -4.58 3.58
CA CYS A 354 -8.29 -5.65 3.82
C CYS A 354 -7.71 -7.03 3.45
N GLU A 355 -7.87 -8.01 4.34
CA GLU A 355 -7.61 -9.43 4.05
C GLU A 355 -8.81 -10.05 3.35
N THR A 356 -8.70 -10.25 2.03
CA THR A 356 -9.75 -10.81 1.18
C THR A 356 -9.17 -11.42 -0.09
N GLU A 357 -10.03 -12.00 -0.93
CA GLU A 357 -9.65 -12.50 -2.24
C GLU A 357 -9.12 -11.37 -3.15
N LEU A 358 -8.05 -11.66 -3.89
CA LEU A 358 -7.32 -10.69 -4.69
C LEU A 358 -8.20 -9.90 -5.67
N HIS A 359 -9.23 -10.53 -6.23
CA HIS A 359 -10.11 -9.87 -7.20
C HIS A 359 -10.95 -8.75 -6.57
N HIS A 360 -11.38 -8.86 -5.30
CA HIS A 360 -12.10 -7.77 -4.63
C HIS A 360 -11.21 -6.52 -4.46
N ILE A 361 -9.92 -6.73 -4.17
CA ILE A 361 -8.93 -5.65 -4.08
C ILE A 361 -8.79 -4.97 -5.45
N PHE A 362 -8.72 -5.75 -6.54
CA PHE A 362 -8.62 -5.23 -7.89
C PHE A 362 -9.88 -4.46 -8.30
N ASP A 363 -11.06 -4.93 -7.91
CA ASP A 363 -12.32 -4.26 -8.18
C ASP A 363 -12.40 -2.89 -7.50
N GLY A 364 -11.97 -2.79 -6.23
CA GLY A 364 -11.89 -1.51 -5.51
C GLY A 364 -10.90 -0.52 -6.12
N ILE A 365 -9.72 -1.00 -6.53
CA ILE A 365 -8.75 -0.21 -7.29
C ILE A 365 -9.33 0.23 -8.64
N GLY A 366 -10.08 -0.63 -9.31
CA GLY A 366 -10.81 -0.31 -10.52
C GLY A 366 -11.82 0.81 -10.31
N ALA A 367 -12.60 0.75 -9.23
CA ALA A 367 -13.54 1.81 -8.85
C ALA A 367 -12.80 3.14 -8.58
N MET A 368 -11.65 3.11 -7.90
CA MET A 368 -10.82 4.30 -7.69
C MET A 368 -10.37 4.90 -9.03
N VAL A 369 -9.76 4.10 -9.92
CA VAL A 369 -9.27 4.57 -11.22
C VAL A 369 -10.40 5.14 -12.07
N GLN A 370 -11.56 4.49 -12.12
CA GLN A 370 -12.72 4.99 -12.85
C GLN A 370 -13.17 6.36 -12.35
N ASN A 371 -13.21 6.57 -11.03
CA ASN A 371 -13.58 7.86 -10.45
C ASN A 371 -12.51 8.94 -10.72
N VAL A 372 -11.22 8.60 -10.68
CA VAL A 372 -10.14 9.51 -11.08
C VAL A 372 -10.30 9.96 -12.52
N LEU A 373 -10.57 9.04 -13.45
CA LEU A 373 -10.76 9.36 -14.88
C LEU A 373 -12.01 10.22 -15.10
N LYS A 374 -13.12 9.93 -14.43
CA LYS A 374 -14.34 10.75 -14.46
C LYS A 374 -14.05 12.20 -14.02
N LEU A 375 -13.31 12.39 -12.92
CA LEU A 375 -12.94 13.72 -12.42
C LEU A 375 -11.93 14.46 -13.31
N ALA A 376 -11.15 13.73 -14.12
CA ALA A 376 -10.24 14.30 -15.11
C ALA A 376 -10.97 14.84 -16.36
N GLY A 377 -12.28 14.58 -16.49
CA GLY A 377 -13.11 15.07 -17.59
C GLY A 377 -12.77 14.42 -18.94
N LYS A 378 -12.40 13.14 -18.92
CA LYS A 378 -11.92 12.38 -20.08
C LYS A 378 -12.64 11.06 -20.28
#